data_AF-A0A2P8L9X9-F1
#
_entry.id   AF-A0A2P8L9X9-F1
#
_cell.length_a   1.000
_cell.length_b   1.000
_cell.length_c   1.000
_cell.angle_alpha   90.00
_cell.angle_beta   90.00
_cell.angle_gamma   90.00
#
_symmetry.space_group_name_H-M   'P 1'
#
loop_
_entity.id
_entity.type
_entity.pdbx_description
1 polymer ?
#
loop_
_entity_poly.entity_id
_entity_poly.type
_entity_poly.pdbx_seq_one_letter_code
_entity_poly.pdbx_strand_id
1 'polypeptide(L)'
;MDIDMFRHFMEKQVKECFGEDATFASHDYVHHRSFRKDRIGNRFLGGGPEGVSQLHVLVNKMLTDDERKKVFPGVYDLGNFREIPQELRKYVNLEEELLKDNNGIDPHETLKTIKTRIASLLDRKFSDFFEEDKSKALKILKTLYRFQREYTTLFTLLAPPQKSGKPSFEIRDSYGIDGSTEEVEIIADLKAHLSFEIPHERLKHIMSTYGQMRSVLDGVEELLVNTAAHQSHGDLKAHSALAIHIADCIRETFHFPERSPAKLPIDEHLFTYMIQLEHYHHMQASAELHDVVVSIEPPFGKAMEDIDTLMWNVNLGNRSPQLVYIKTNSCESFFQDNQPSFIHFYSRLFGGLIDEPSYQKAISHVGKFSEMFARAEVDDKVSLMPLIGAVALILTEQAKSTPFKPFWYGRKHISGGLFEFLNKIDFKHINFDVSEGSLRYWMARANYLTCTILGQQDVFKSRLLITESINEGITRILDTRDLGLLEEKLSLFVSTNGGTAS
;
A
#
# COMPACT_ATOMS: atom_id res chain seq x y z
N MET A 1 6.81 21.73 5.44
CA MET A 1 8.27 21.89 5.57
C MET A 1 8.71 22.94 4.58
N ASP A 2 9.63 23.82 4.98
CA ASP A 2 10.24 24.81 4.09
C ASP A 2 11.09 24.11 3.01
N ILE A 3 10.95 24.53 1.74
CA ILE A 3 11.68 23.96 0.59
C ILE A 3 13.19 24.16 0.78
N ASP A 4 13.61 25.30 1.34
CA ASP A 4 15.02 25.60 1.56
C ASP A 4 15.62 24.70 2.65
N MET A 5 14.84 24.44 3.71
CA MET A 5 15.23 23.50 4.75
C MET A 5 15.33 22.07 4.22
N PHE A 6 14.39 21.65 3.35
CA PHE A 6 14.47 20.35 2.70
C PHE A 6 15.70 20.25 1.81
N ARG A 7 15.99 21.30 1.04
CA ARG A 7 17.17 21.38 0.19
C ARG A 7 18.46 21.22 0.98
N HIS A 8 18.62 21.98 2.06
CA HIS A 8 19.79 21.89 2.93
C HIS A 8 19.96 20.48 3.53
N PHE A 9 18.85 19.88 3.97
CA PHE A 9 18.86 18.51 4.48
C PHE A 9 19.32 17.51 3.42
N MET A 10 18.80 17.58 2.21
CA MET A 10 19.16 16.69 1.11
C MET A 10 20.62 16.86 0.68
N GLU A 11 21.13 18.09 0.61
CA GLU A 11 22.55 18.34 0.32
C GLU A 11 23.45 17.72 1.39
N LYS A 12 23.10 17.91 2.67
CA LYS A 12 23.84 17.33 3.79
C LYS A 12 23.86 15.80 3.71
N GLN A 13 22.71 15.19 3.47
CA GLN A 13 22.58 13.74 3.38
C GLN A 13 23.43 13.16 2.24
N VAL A 14 23.35 13.75 1.04
CA VAL A 14 24.16 13.27 -0.10
C VAL A 14 25.65 13.41 0.18
N LYS A 15 26.07 14.48 0.84
CA LYS A 15 27.47 14.66 1.24
C LYS A 15 27.94 13.67 2.30
N GLU A 16 27.11 13.38 3.29
CA GLU A 16 27.42 12.37 4.31
C GLU A 16 27.61 10.97 3.71
N CYS A 17 26.80 10.61 2.70
CA CYS A 17 26.87 9.30 2.06
C CYS A 17 28.00 9.19 1.01
N PHE A 18 28.35 10.29 0.33
CA PHE A 18 29.19 10.23 -0.89
C PHE A 18 30.36 11.22 -0.93
N GLY A 19 30.59 11.96 0.16
CA GLY A 19 31.69 12.92 0.31
C GLY A 19 31.27 14.37 0.06
N GLU A 20 32.11 15.32 0.51
CA GLU A 20 31.81 16.76 0.51
C GLU A 20 31.54 17.37 -0.88
N ASP A 21 32.06 16.75 -1.94
CA ASP A 21 31.89 17.19 -3.33
C ASP A 21 30.59 16.66 -3.97
N ALA A 22 29.88 15.75 -3.29
CA ALA A 22 28.67 15.14 -3.82
C ALA A 22 27.48 16.12 -3.78
N THR A 23 26.60 16.01 -4.77
CA THR A 23 25.38 16.82 -4.87
C THR A 23 24.22 16.02 -5.44
N PHE A 24 23.02 16.26 -4.91
CA PHE A 24 21.78 15.70 -5.44
C PHE A 24 21.49 16.23 -6.86
N ALA A 25 22.06 17.38 -7.23
CA ALA A 25 21.93 18.01 -8.55
C ALA A 25 23.00 17.48 -9.53
N SER A 26 23.20 16.16 -9.54
CA SER A 26 24.13 15.47 -10.45
C SER A 26 23.40 14.41 -11.27
N HIS A 27 23.91 14.16 -12.48
CA HIS A 27 23.42 13.09 -13.35
C HIS A 27 23.46 11.73 -12.63
N ASP A 28 24.57 11.43 -11.95
CA ASP A 28 24.76 10.14 -11.29
C ASP A 28 23.78 9.92 -10.13
N TYR A 29 23.55 10.93 -9.29
CA TYR A 29 22.57 10.81 -8.22
C TYR A 29 21.17 10.48 -8.76
N VAL A 30 20.75 11.14 -9.85
CA VAL A 30 19.40 10.98 -10.40
C VAL A 30 19.24 9.67 -11.18
N HIS A 31 20.27 9.22 -11.89
CA HIS A 31 20.13 8.13 -12.85
C HIS A 31 20.83 6.84 -12.47
N HIS A 32 21.87 6.88 -11.63
CA HIS A 32 22.66 5.69 -11.34
C HIS A 32 21.98 4.82 -10.27
N ARG A 33 22.00 3.50 -10.47
CA ARG A 33 21.33 2.53 -9.59
C ARG A 33 21.82 2.55 -8.14
N SER A 34 23.07 2.94 -7.89
CA SER A 34 23.65 2.94 -6.54
C SER A 34 22.97 3.91 -5.59
N PHE A 35 22.34 4.96 -6.11
CA PHE A 35 21.63 5.97 -5.32
C PHE A 35 20.13 5.68 -5.20
N ARG A 36 19.63 4.57 -5.77
CA ARG A 36 18.18 4.28 -5.82
C ARG A 36 17.56 4.20 -4.43
N LYS A 37 18.21 3.46 -3.52
CA LYS A 37 17.76 3.36 -2.13
C LYS A 37 17.67 4.75 -1.48
N ASP A 38 18.65 5.63 -1.71
CA ASP A 38 18.65 6.98 -1.12
C ASP A 38 17.51 7.84 -1.67
N ARG A 39 17.31 7.82 -3.00
CA ARG A 39 16.24 8.55 -3.71
C ARG A 39 14.83 8.22 -3.22
N ILE A 40 14.66 7.08 -2.56
CA ILE A 40 13.37 6.54 -2.10
C ILE A 40 13.31 6.49 -0.56
N GLY A 41 14.46 6.29 0.09
CA GLY A 41 14.58 5.66 1.41
C GLY A 41 14.55 6.58 2.63
N ASN A 42 14.32 7.89 2.51
CA ASN A 42 14.22 8.74 3.69
C ASN A 42 13.03 9.71 3.59
N ARG A 43 11.89 9.31 4.15
CA ARG A 43 10.72 10.20 4.18
C ARG A 43 10.97 11.38 5.12
N PHE A 44 11.04 12.59 4.58
CA PHE A 44 10.93 13.84 5.35
C PHE A 44 9.61 14.59 5.10
N LEU A 45 8.77 14.10 4.18
CA LEU A 45 7.57 14.80 3.73
C LEU A 45 6.42 13.83 3.47
N GLY A 46 5.30 14.05 4.18
CA GLY A 46 4.00 13.45 3.87
C GLY A 46 3.62 12.29 4.77
N GLY A 47 3.11 12.61 5.97
CA GLY A 47 2.26 11.71 6.76
C GLY A 47 0.83 11.65 6.22
N GLY A 48 0.67 11.66 4.89
CA GLY A 48 -0.62 11.67 4.21
C GLY A 48 -0.64 10.69 3.02
N PRO A 49 -1.82 10.43 2.44
CA PRO A 49 -2.03 9.42 1.39
C PRO A 49 -1.23 9.67 0.09
N GLU A 50 -0.67 10.88 -0.09
CA GLU A 50 0.06 11.34 -1.27
C GLU A 50 1.58 11.04 -1.29
N GLY A 51 2.11 10.26 -0.34
CA GLY A 51 3.57 10.06 -0.18
C GLY A 51 4.30 9.80 -1.51
N VAL A 52 5.22 10.71 -1.87
CA VAL A 52 6.07 10.66 -3.07
C VAL A 52 7.52 10.39 -2.68
N SER A 53 8.28 9.76 -3.59
CA SER A 53 9.74 9.59 -3.42
C SER A 53 10.47 10.93 -3.33
N GLN A 54 11.67 10.92 -2.72
CA GLN A 54 12.49 12.13 -2.64
C GLN A 54 12.87 12.63 -4.03
N LEU A 55 13.18 11.71 -4.95
CA LEU A 55 13.53 12.06 -6.32
C LEU A 55 12.42 12.86 -7.01
N HIS A 56 11.17 12.46 -6.82
CA HIS A 56 10.03 13.20 -7.36
C HIS A 56 10.02 14.66 -6.85
N VAL A 57 10.24 14.88 -5.55
CA VAL A 57 10.27 16.23 -4.98
C VAL A 57 11.46 17.03 -5.53
N LEU A 58 12.66 16.44 -5.53
CA LEU A 58 13.88 17.08 -6.01
C LEU A 58 13.72 17.58 -7.44
N VAL A 59 13.31 16.70 -8.36
CA VAL A 59 13.25 17.04 -9.78
C VAL A 59 12.08 17.95 -10.11
N ASN A 60 10.90 17.75 -9.52
CA ASN A 60 9.71 18.52 -9.91
C ASN A 60 9.55 19.84 -9.16
N LYS A 61 10.27 20.04 -8.03
CA LYS A 61 10.08 21.23 -7.18
C LYS A 61 11.37 22.00 -6.86
N MET A 62 12.57 21.42 -7.02
CA MET A 62 13.79 21.99 -6.42
C MET A 62 14.93 22.26 -7.38
N LEU A 63 15.04 21.52 -8.49
CA LEU A 63 16.09 21.78 -9.48
C LEU A 63 15.85 23.12 -10.19
N THR A 64 16.87 23.97 -10.17
CA THR A 64 16.94 25.15 -11.05
C THR A 64 17.17 24.73 -12.50
N ASP A 65 16.93 25.64 -13.46
CA ASP A 65 17.17 25.36 -14.88
C ASP A 65 18.63 24.98 -15.19
N ASP A 66 19.59 25.58 -14.49
CA ASP A 66 21.00 25.29 -14.69
C ASP A 66 21.42 23.95 -14.08
N GLU A 67 20.84 23.58 -12.93
CA GLU A 67 21.02 22.24 -12.35
C GLU A 67 20.36 21.17 -13.22
N ARG A 68 19.17 21.46 -13.76
CA ARG A 68 18.47 20.55 -14.68
C ARG A 68 19.32 20.23 -15.91
N LYS A 69 20.03 21.21 -16.47
CA LYS A 69 20.97 20.98 -17.60
C LYS A 69 22.15 20.06 -17.21
N LYS A 70 22.58 20.09 -15.94
CA LYS A 70 23.66 19.21 -15.43
C LYS A 70 23.15 17.79 -15.18
N VAL A 71 21.92 17.67 -14.68
CA VAL A 71 21.28 16.39 -14.39
C VAL A 71 20.86 15.66 -15.66
N PHE A 72 20.31 16.37 -16.65
CA PHE A 72 19.80 15.82 -17.91
C PHE A 72 20.57 16.40 -19.12
N PRO A 73 21.87 16.10 -19.27
CA PRO A 73 22.71 16.66 -20.32
C PRO A 73 22.39 16.11 -21.72
N GLY A 74 21.88 14.89 -21.81
CA GLY A 74 21.57 14.19 -23.05
C GLY A 74 20.27 14.69 -23.70
N VAL A 75 20.21 14.65 -25.03
CA VAL A 75 19.02 15.08 -25.79
C VAL A 75 17.84 14.12 -25.61
N TYR A 76 18.11 12.84 -25.36
CA TYR A 76 17.10 11.83 -25.06
C TYR A 76 16.87 11.61 -23.55
N ASP A 77 17.43 12.45 -22.68
CA ASP A 77 17.20 12.30 -21.25
C ASP A 77 15.80 12.81 -20.89
N LEU A 78 14.98 11.94 -20.31
CA LEU A 78 13.68 12.33 -19.77
C LEU A 78 13.91 13.27 -18.58
N GLY A 79 13.41 14.50 -18.69
CA GLY A 79 13.67 15.60 -17.74
C GLY A 79 14.44 16.76 -18.37
N ASN A 80 15.02 16.56 -19.55
CA ASN A 80 15.50 17.63 -20.42
C ASN A 80 14.32 18.24 -21.18
N PHE A 81 13.79 19.38 -20.75
CA PHE A 81 12.58 19.99 -21.35
C PHE A 81 12.73 20.47 -22.79
N ARG A 82 13.92 20.39 -23.38
CA ARG A 82 14.13 20.71 -24.78
C ARG A 82 13.54 19.60 -25.66
N GLU A 83 12.94 20.03 -26.76
CA GLU A 83 12.50 19.10 -27.80
C GLU A 83 13.74 18.54 -28.52
N ILE A 84 13.74 17.24 -28.82
CA ILE A 84 14.81 16.62 -29.60
C ILE A 84 14.85 17.27 -31.00
N PRO A 85 16.01 17.63 -31.55
CA PRO A 85 16.11 18.16 -32.92
C PRO A 85 15.46 17.22 -33.96
N GLN A 86 14.79 17.76 -34.97
CA GLN A 86 13.93 16.99 -35.88
C GLN A 86 14.69 15.86 -36.61
N GLU A 87 15.94 16.11 -36.98
CA GLU A 87 16.86 15.17 -37.60
C GLU A 87 17.23 13.99 -36.68
N LEU A 88 17.17 14.21 -35.37
CA LEU A 88 17.46 13.23 -34.33
C LEU A 88 16.23 12.39 -33.93
N ARG A 89 15.01 12.77 -34.31
CA ARG A 89 13.74 12.09 -33.95
C ARG A 89 13.50 10.76 -34.67
N LYS A 90 14.47 9.83 -34.64
CA LYS A 90 14.41 8.50 -35.26
C LYS A 90 14.99 7.46 -34.31
N TYR A 91 14.47 6.23 -34.36
CA TYR A 91 14.98 5.12 -33.53
C TYR A 91 16.47 4.86 -33.73
N VAL A 92 16.96 4.92 -34.98
CA VAL A 92 18.37 4.68 -35.31
C VAL A 92 19.31 5.63 -34.56
N ASN A 93 18.92 6.89 -34.38
CA ASN A 93 19.78 7.87 -33.70
C ASN A 93 19.84 7.59 -32.19
N LEU A 94 18.73 7.13 -31.59
CA LEU A 94 18.73 6.66 -30.20
C LEU A 94 19.55 5.39 -30.06
N GLU A 95 19.45 4.45 -31.00
CA GLU A 95 20.25 3.22 -31.02
C GLU A 95 21.75 3.54 -31.09
N GLU A 96 22.17 4.50 -31.91
CA GLU A 96 23.56 4.96 -32.01
C GLU A 96 24.08 5.59 -30.70
N GLU A 97 23.26 6.39 -30.02
CA GLU A 97 23.62 6.95 -28.71
C GLU A 97 23.77 5.85 -27.66
N LEU A 98 22.79 4.96 -27.56
CA LEU A 98 22.82 3.84 -26.63
C LEU A 98 23.99 2.88 -26.92
N LEU A 99 24.36 2.67 -28.19
CA LEU A 99 25.51 1.85 -28.54
C LEU A 99 26.83 2.44 -28.00
N LYS A 100 26.98 3.77 -28.07
CA LYS A 100 28.13 4.51 -27.55
C LYS A 100 28.17 4.48 -26.01
N ASP A 101 27.04 4.75 -25.38
CA ASP A 101 26.91 4.77 -23.91
C ASP A 101 27.18 3.39 -23.27
N ASN A 102 27.00 2.31 -24.04
CA ASN A 102 27.02 0.94 -23.51
C ASN A 102 28.17 0.09 -24.05
N ASN A 103 29.31 0.70 -24.37
CA ASN A 103 30.52 0.01 -24.82
C ASN A 103 30.29 -0.97 -25.98
N GLY A 104 29.41 -0.62 -26.93
CA GLY A 104 29.16 -1.41 -28.13
C GLY A 104 28.15 -2.55 -27.98
N ILE A 105 27.42 -2.64 -26.87
CA ILE A 105 26.29 -3.59 -26.74
C ILE A 105 25.11 -3.09 -27.59
N ASP A 106 24.67 -3.92 -28.54
CA ASP A 106 23.57 -3.60 -29.45
C ASP A 106 22.22 -3.43 -28.71
N PRO A 107 21.60 -2.22 -28.75
CA PRO A 107 20.33 -1.96 -28.09
C PRO A 107 19.10 -2.49 -28.85
N HIS A 108 19.22 -2.86 -30.13
CA HIS A 108 18.09 -3.03 -31.04
C HIS A 108 17.01 -4.00 -30.54
N GLU A 109 17.39 -5.24 -30.19
CA GLU A 109 16.44 -6.26 -29.72
C GLU A 109 15.82 -5.91 -28.35
N THR A 110 16.57 -5.21 -27.49
CA THR A 110 16.06 -4.74 -26.20
C THR A 110 14.99 -3.66 -26.40
N LEU A 111 15.25 -2.67 -27.27
CA LEU A 111 14.28 -1.62 -27.59
C LEU A 111 13.03 -2.19 -28.26
N LYS A 112 13.19 -3.15 -29.17
CA LYS A 112 12.07 -3.88 -29.79
C LYS A 112 11.22 -4.63 -28.76
N THR A 113 11.87 -5.28 -27.79
CA THR A 113 11.19 -5.95 -26.68
C THR A 113 10.42 -4.95 -25.82
N ILE A 114 11.04 -3.83 -25.44
CA ILE A 114 10.39 -2.75 -24.66
C ILE A 114 9.13 -2.25 -25.38
N LYS A 115 9.23 -1.89 -26.67
CA LYS A 115 8.09 -1.42 -27.47
C LYS A 115 6.93 -2.41 -27.48
N THR A 116 7.23 -3.71 -27.58
CA THR A 116 6.23 -4.78 -27.56
C THR A 116 5.58 -4.93 -26.18
N ARG A 117 6.37 -4.87 -25.11
CA ARG A 117 5.87 -5.00 -23.73
C ARG A 117 5.04 -3.80 -23.30
N ILE A 118 5.43 -2.59 -23.68
CA ILE A 118 4.64 -1.37 -23.46
C ILE A 118 3.26 -1.49 -24.09
N ALA A 119 3.16 -2.04 -25.30
CA ALA A 119 1.87 -2.27 -25.92
C ALA A 119 0.95 -3.19 -25.10
N SER A 120 1.53 -4.20 -24.44
CA SER A 120 0.79 -5.09 -23.55
C SER A 120 0.40 -4.47 -22.20
N LEU A 121 1.14 -3.47 -21.73
CA LEU A 121 0.84 -2.78 -20.46
C LEU A 121 -0.23 -1.70 -20.66
N LEU A 122 -0.08 -0.91 -21.72
CA LEU A 122 -0.91 0.28 -21.96
C LEU A 122 -2.10 0.01 -22.88
N ASP A 123 -2.21 -1.21 -23.42
CA ASP A 123 -3.19 -1.58 -24.44
C ASP A 123 -3.17 -0.63 -25.66
N ARG A 124 -1.95 -0.20 -26.04
CA ARG A 124 -1.72 0.79 -27.10
C ARG A 124 -0.34 0.62 -27.70
N LYS A 125 -0.24 0.59 -29.05
CA LYS A 125 1.05 0.34 -29.70
C LYS A 125 2.02 1.49 -29.48
N PHE A 126 3.30 1.17 -29.27
CA PHE A 126 4.34 2.18 -29.12
C PHE A 126 4.44 3.12 -30.34
N SER A 127 4.18 2.61 -31.54
CA SER A 127 4.13 3.41 -32.78
C SER A 127 3.16 4.58 -32.70
N ASP A 128 2.04 4.40 -32.01
CA ASP A 128 0.99 5.42 -31.95
C ASP A 128 1.45 6.60 -31.09
N PHE A 129 2.13 6.32 -29.97
CA PHE A 129 2.77 7.35 -29.15
C PHE A 129 3.92 8.03 -29.88
N PHE A 130 4.69 7.26 -30.65
CA PHE A 130 5.81 7.80 -31.43
C PHE A 130 5.32 8.78 -32.50
N GLU A 131 4.23 8.49 -33.21
CA GLU A 131 3.70 9.44 -34.21
C GLU A 131 3.05 10.68 -33.58
N GLU A 132 2.53 10.60 -32.35
CA GLU A 132 2.00 11.75 -31.63
C GLU A 132 3.10 12.68 -31.08
N ASP A 133 4.13 12.12 -30.44
CA ASP A 133 5.25 12.88 -29.89
C ASP A 133 6.55 12.05 -29.96
N LYS A 134 7.28 12.22 -31.07
CA LYS A 134 8.56 11.52 -31.32
C LYS A 134 9.60 11.86 -30.26
N SER A 135 9.62 13.10 -29.79
CA SER A 135 10.63 13.55 -28.83
C SER A 135 10.43 12.82 -27.51
N LYS A 136 9.23 12.92 -26.95
CA LYS A 136 8.88 12.29 -25.67
C LYS A 136 8.93 10.78 -25.72
N ALA A 137 8.47 10.16 -26.81
CA ALA A 137 8.54 8.71 -27.00
C ALA A 137 9.99 8.19 -26.96
N LEU A 138 10.93 8.88 -27.62
CA LEU A 138 12.34 8.46 -27.62
C LEU A 138 12.98 8.61 -26.24
N LYS A 139 12.66 9.69 -25.50
CA LYS A 139 13.15 9.88 -24.12
C LYS A 139 12.67 8.79 -23.18
N ILE A 140 11.37 8.48 -23.23
CA ILE A 140 10.77 7.39 -22.44
C ILE A 140 11.39 6.06 -22.81
N LEU A 141 11.65 5.81 -24.10
CA LEU A 141 12.28 4.59 -24.56
C LEU A 141 13.72 4.46 -24.03
N LYS A 142 14.50 5.55 -24.00
CA LYS A 142 15.84 5.59 -23.35
C LYS A 142 15.74 5.26 -21.86
N THR A 143 14.81 5.90 -21.14
CA THR A 143 14.60 5.65 -19.71
C THR A 143 14.26 4.18 -19.44
N LEU A 144 13.28 3.62 -20.15
CA LEU A 144 12.89 2.20 -19.99
C LEU A 144 14.03 1.26 -20.36
N TYR A 145 14.83 1.58 -21.38
CA TYR A 145 16.01 0.81 -21.74
C TYR A 145 17.04 0.76 -20.60
N ARG A 146 17.30 1.90 -19.94
CA ARG A 146 18.17 1.94 -18.77
C ARG A 146 17.66 1.03 -17.66
N PHE A 147 16.40 1.17 -17.26
CA PHE A 147 15.79 0.33 -16.21
C PHE A 147 15.77 -1.15 -16.59
N GLN A 148 15.50 -1.50 -17.84
CA GLN A 148 15.49 -2.89 -18.33
C GLN A 148 16.90 -3.52 -18.31
N ARG A 149 17.96 -2.73 -18.50
CA ARG A 149 19.34 -3.21 -18.37
C ARG A 149 19.76 -3.38 -16.92
N GLU A 150 19.34 -2.48 -16.05
CA GLU A 150 19.57 -2.58 -14.61
C GLU A 150 18.79 -3.77 -14.02
N TYR A 151 17.58 -4.03 -14.52
CA TYR A 151 16.71 -5.09 -14.06
C TYR A 151 16.04 -5.81 -15.24
N THR A 152 16.61 -6.95 -15.63
CA THR A 152 16.24 -7.70 -16.85
C THR A 152 14.80 -8.22 -16.87
N THR A 153 14.13 -8.26 -15.71
CA THR A 153 12.73 -8.71 -15.58
C THR A 153 11.75 -7.56 -15.32
N LEU A 154 12.12 -6.32 -15.65
CA LEU A 154 11.30 -5.11 -15.42
C LEU A 154 9.85 -5.29 -15.87
N PHE A 155 9.60 -5.76 -17.10
CA PHE A 155 8.23 -5.91 -17.59
C PHE A 155 7.45 -7.07 -16.96
N THR A 156 8.13 -8.01 -16.30
CA THR A 156 7.47 -8.99 -15.43
C THR A 156 7.03 -8.35 -14.13
N LEU A 157 7.86 -7.44 -13.59
CA LEU A 157 7.56 -6.66 -12.38
C LEU A 157 6.45 -5.63 -12.62
N LEU A 158 6.40 -5.03 -13.82
CA LEU A 158 5.36 -4.07 -14.21
C LEU A 158 4.04 -4.74 -14.65
N ALA A 159 3.99 -6.08 -14.72
CA ALA A 159 2.77 -6.78 -15.09
C ALA A 159 1.77 -6.75 -13.93
N PRO A 160 0.47 -6.53 -14.21
CA PRO A 160 -0.53 -6.49 -13.17
C PRO A 160 -0.68 -7.86 -12.49
N PRO A 161 -1.03 -7.91 -11.19
CA PRO A 161 -1.07 -9.16 -10.41
C PRO A 161 -2.08 -10.18 -10.96
N GLN A 162 -3.09 -9.74 -11.70
CA GLN A 162 -4.05 -10.62 -12.38
C GLN A 162 -3.39 -11.46 -13.48
N LYS A 163 -2.28 -10.97 -14.04
CA LYS A 163 -1.46 -11.68 -15.04
C LYS A 163 -0.29 -12.42 -14.39
N SER A 164 0.33 -11.83 -13.36
CA SER A 164 1.54 -12.40 -12.74
C SER A 164 1.25 -13.43 -11.65
N GLY A 165 0.04 -13.43 -11.08
CA GLY A 165 -0.37 -14.29 -9.97
C GLY A 165 0.35 -13.98 -8.65
N LYS A 166 0.86 -12.75 -8.50
CA LYS A 166 1.73 -12.34 -7.39
C LYS A 166 1.32 -10.98 -6.83
N PRO A 167 0.15 -10.88 -6.19
CA PRO A 167 -0.24 -9.63 -5.54
C PRO A 167 0.66 -9.36 -4.32
N SER A 168 0.81 -8.09 -3.95
CA SER A 168 1.74 -7.65 -2.90
C SER A 168 1.29 -6.32 -2.37
N PHE A 169 1.26 -6.15 -1.05
CA PHE A 169 0.87 -4.88 -0.43
C PHE A 169 1.97 -3.82 -0.52
N GLU A 170 3.19 -4.26 -0.82
CA GLU A 170 4.43 -3.48 -0.78
C GLU A 170 4.72 -2.72 -2.08
N ILE A 171 3.97 -2.99 -3.16
CA ILE A 171 4.09 -2.24 -4.42
C ILE A 171 3.40 -0.88 -4.29
N ARG A 172 4.06 0.08 -3.64
CA ARG A 172 3.67 1.50 -3.64
C ARG A 172 4.88 2.41 -3.64
N ASP A 173 4.74 3.58 -4.25
CA ASP A 173 5.76 4.64 -4.33
C ASP A 173 6.33 5.06 -2.96
N SER A 174 5.54 4.88 -1.91
CA SER A 174 5.84 5.36 -0.58
C SER A 174 6.72 4.42 0.26
N TYR A 175 7.03 3.18 -0.12
CA TYR A 175 7.66 2.20 0.78
C TYR A 175 9.19 2.17 0.72
N GLY A 176 9.83 3.19 1.32
CA GLY A 176 11.25 3.16 1.70
C GLY A 176 11.45 2.63 3.12
N ILE A 177 11.11 1.37 3.39
CA ILE A 177 11.41 0.71 4.67
C ILE A 177 12.80 0.09 4.58
N ASP A 178 13.55 0.03 5.68
CA ASP A 178 14.69 -0.88 5.77
C ASP A 178 14.18 -2.34 5.63
N GLY A 179 14.52 -2.96 4.50
CA GLY A 179 13.95 -4.25 4.08
C GLY A 179 13.02 -4.18 2.88
N SER A 180 12.69 -2.98 2.37
CA SER A 180 12.16 -2.82 1.01
C SER A 180 13.10 -3.50 0.03
N THR A 181 12.52 -4.21 -0.94
CA THR A 181 13.31 -4.97 -1.90
C THR A 181 13.60 -4.12 -3.12
N GLU A 182 14.67 -4.45 -3.84
CA GLU A 182 15.10 -3.72 -5.02
C GLU A 182 13.96 -3.52 -6.03
N GLU A 183 13.00 -4.46 -6.11
CA GLU A 183 11.83 -4.33 -6.97
C GLU A 183 10.89 -3.18 -6.60
N VAL A 184 10.60 -3.01 -5.31
CA VAL A 184 9.77 -1.89 -4.82
C VAL A 184 10.48 -0.58 -5.11
N GLU A 185 11.80 -0.55 -4.89
CA GLU A 185 12.62 0.60 -5.20
C GLU A 185 12.60 0.94 -6.70
N ILE A 186 12.71 -0.07 -7.58
CA ILE A 186 12.66 0.13 -9.04
C ILE A 186 11.34 0.74 -9.48
N ILE A 187 10.21 0.28 -8.92
CA ILE A 187 8.88 0.77 -9.27
C ILE A 187 8.73 2.24 -8.89
N ALA A 188 9.09 2.61 -7.65
CA ALA A 188 9.01 3.99 -7.18
C ALA A 188 9.98 4.92 -7.96
N ASP A 189 11.20 4.46 -8.22
CA ASP A 189 12.20 5.22 -8.99
C ASP A 189 11.76 5.43 -10.45
N LEU A 190 11.21 4.40 -11.10
CA LEU A 190 10.68 4.52 -12.46
C LEU A 190 9.48 5.47 -12.49
N LYS A 191 8.54 5.34 -11.56
CA LYS A 191 7.39 6.24 -11.45
C LYS A 191 7.83 7.69 -11.26
N ALA A 192 8.85 7.96 -10.44
CA ALA A 192 9.42 9.29 -10.30
C ALA A 192 9.98 9.82 -11.62
N HIS A 193 10.76 9.02 -12.35
CA HIS A 193 11.31 9.42 -13.66
C HIS A 193 10.22 9.75 -14.68
N LEU A 194 9.15 8.94 -14.73
CA LEU A 194 8.02 9.15 -15.64
C LEU A 194 7.30 10.49 -15.40
N SER A 195 7.46 11.08 -14.22
CA SER A 195 6.83 12.37 -13.90
C SER A 195 7.60 13.58 -14.41
N PHE A 196 8.87 13.44 -14.82
CA PHE A 196 9.79 14.57 -14.94
C PHE A 196 9.35 15.62 -15.97
N GLU A 197 8.74 15.20 -17.08
CA GLU A 197 8.26 16.10 -18.14
C GLU A 197 6.73 16.29 -18.14
N ILE A 198 6.03 15.74 -17.14
CA ILE A 198 4.59 16.00 -16.95
C ILE A 198 4.44 17.43 -16.42
N PRO A 199 3.60 18.29 -17.04
CA PRO A 199 3.41 19.65 -16.56
C PRO A 199 3.00 19.69 -15.09
N HIS A 200 3.58 20.62 -14.32
CA HIS A 200 3.41 20.68 -12.87
C HIS A 200 1.93 20.67 -12.43
N GLU A 201 1.10 21.49 -13.06
CA GLU A 201 -0.35 21.55 -12.76
C GLU A 201 -1.05 20.22 -13.10
N ARG A 202 -0.66 19.56 -14.19
CA ARG A 202 -1.20 18.25 -14.56
C ARG A 202 -0.79 17.17 -13.56
N LEU A 203 0.47 17.16 -13.15
CA LEU A 203 0.99 16.24 -12.16
C LEU A 203 0.32 16.44 -10.80
N LYS A 204 0.15 17.70 -10.36
CA LYS A 204 -0.57 18.06 -9.13
C LYS A 204 -2.02 17.57 -9.18
N HIS A 205 -2.71 17.77 -10.31
CA HIS A 205 -4.08 17.28 -10.49
C HIS A 205 -4.13 15.76 -10.39
N ILE A 206 -3.27 15.03 -11.11
CA ILE A 206 -3.17 13.56 -11.02
C ILE A 206 -2.97 13.13 -9.57
N MET A 207 -1.93 13.65 -8.90
CA MET A 207 -1.59 13.26 -7.53
C MET A 207 -2.72 13.56 -6.53
N SER A 208 -3.39 14.71 -6.67
CA SER A 208 -4.53 15.09 -5.83
C SER A 208 -5.70 14.11 -5.99
N THR A 209 -6.11 13.81 -7.23
CA THR A 209 -7.26 12.90 -7.46
C THR A 209 -6.96 11.48 -6.97
N TYR A 210 -5.76 10.96 -7.23
CA TYR A 210 -5.36 9.64 -6.73
C TYR A 210 -5.12 9.63 -5.20
N GLY A 211 -4.74 10.77 -4.60
CA GLY A 211 -4.68 10.95 -3.15
C GLY A 211 -6.07 10.88 -2.51
N GLN A 212 -7.06 11.54 -3.09
CA GLN A 212 -8.46 11.45 -2.67
C GLN A 212 -9.00 10.02 -2.77
N MET A 213 -8.67 9.29 -3.84
CA MET A 213 -9.04 7.87 -3.99
C MET A 213 -8.59 7.04 -2.78
N ARG A 214 -7.37 7.25 -2.29
CA ARG A 214 -6.85 6.56 -1.09
C ARG A 214 -7.59 6.97 0.17
N SER A 215 -7.82 8.27 0.35
CA SER A 215 -8.62 8.79 1.47
C SER A 215 -10.03 8.18 1.50
N VAL A 216 -10.66 8.00 0.34
CA VAL A 216 -11.95 7.33 0.20
C VAL A 216 -11.87 5.85 0.59
N LEU A 217 -10.84 5.14 0.12
CA LEU A 217 -10.60 3.73 0.47
C LEU A 217 -10.38 3.55 1.99
N ASP A 218 -9.61 4.44 2.61
CA ASP A 218 -9.24 4.31 4.02
C ASP A 218 -10.35 4.81 4.97
N GLY A 219 -11.05 5.90 4.64
CA GLY A 219 -11.97 6.59 5.56
C GLY A 219 -13.47 6.31 5.36
N VAL A 220 -13.93 6.09 4.13
CA VAL A 220 -15.37 5.92 3.86
C VAL A 220 -15.82 4.48 4.11
N GLU A 221 -14.92 3.49 3.97
CA GLU A 221 -15.21 2.10 4.35
C GLU A 221 -15.63 2.02 5.82
N GLU A 222 -14.83 2.57 6.73
CA GLU A 222 -15.12 2.53 8.16
C GLU A 222 -16.44 3.23 8.49
N LEU A 223 -16.71 4.38 7.88
CA LEU A 223 -17.97 5.10 8.05
C LEU A 223 -19.18 4.27 7.60
N LEU A 224 -19.10 3.61 6.45
CA LEU A 224 -20.18 2.78 5.91
C LEU A 224 -20.45 1.54 6.77
N VAL A 225 -19.38 0.91 7.25
CA VAL A 225 -19.47 -0.20 8.21
C VAL A 225 -20.15 0.25 9.50
N ASN A 226 -19.72 1.39 10.05
CA ASN A 226 -20.30 1.94 11.28
C ASN A 226 -21.77 2.36 11.09
N THR A 227 -22.13 2.82 9.90
CA THR A 227 -23.52 3.14 9.54
C THR A 227 -24.39 1.88 9.55
N ALA A 228 -23.93 0.79 8.92
CA ALA A 228 -24.64 -0.50 8.95
C ALA A 228 -24.79 -1.03 10.40
N ALA A 229 -23.74 -0.92 11.21
CA ALA A 229 -23.77 -1.29 12.62
C ALA A 229 -24.78 -0.46 13.42
N HIS A 230 -24.82 0.86 13.22
CA HIS A 230 -25.73 1.75 13.92
C HIS A 230 -27.20 1.51 13.53
N GLN A 231 -27.49 1.44 12.23
CA GLN A 231 -28.85 1.28 11.70
C GLN A 231 -29.44 -0.12 11.94
N SER A 232 -28.60 -1.14 12.06
CA SER A 232 -29.06 -2.49 12.38
C SER A 232 -29.50 -2.67 13.82
N HIS A 233 -29.22 -1.72 14.73
CA HIS A 233 -29.52 -1.82 16.15
C HIS A 233 -29.05 -3.13 16.81
N GLY A 234 -27.97 -3.72 16.28
CA GLY A 234 -27.42 -4.99 16.76
C GLY A 234 -28.08 -6.25 16.19
N ASP A 235 -29.07 -6.13 15.28
CA ASP A 235 -29.64 -7.28 14.56
C ASP A 235 -28.71 -7.70 13.41
N LEU A 236 -28.16 -8.91 13.50
CA LEU A 236 -27.18 -9.44 12.54
C LEU A 236 -27.76 -9.65 11.13
N LYS A 237 -29.04 -10.02 11.03
CA LYS A 237 -29.71 -10.20 9.73
C LYS A 237 -29.98 -8.85 9.08
N ALA A 238 -30.44 -7.88 9.86
CA ALA A 238 -30.62 -6.51 9.40
C ALA A 238 -29.28 -5.90 8.97
N HIS A 239 -28.21 -6.11 9.74
CA HIS A 239 -26.86 -5.67 9.37
C HIS A 239 -26.42 -6.24 8.02
N SER A 240 -26.58 -7.56 7.82
CA SER A 240 -26.18 -8.21 6.57
C SER A 240 -26.98 -7.69 5.37
N ALA A 241 -28.30 -7.51 5.54
CA ALA A 241 -29.15 -6.92 4.51
C ALA A 241 -28.77 -5.47 4.19
N LEU A 242 -28.45 -4.66 5.21
CA LEU A 242 -27.97 -3.29 5.05
C LEU A 242 -26.62 -3.24 4.34
N ALA A 243 -25.69 -4.13 4.67
CA ALA A 243 -24.39 -4.19 4.01
C ALA A 243 -24.52 -4.57 2.52
N ILE A 244 -25.42 -5.50 2.17
CA ILE A 244 -25.74 -5.81 0.78
C ILE A 244 -26.33 -4.58 0.08
N HIS A 245 -27.29 -3.91 0.71
CA HIS A 245 -27.89 -2.70 0.15
C HIS A 245 -26.86 -1.58 -0.06
N ILE A 246 -25.96 -1.37 0.92
CA ILE A 246 -24.85 -0.43 0.80
C ILE A 246 -23.97 -0.83 -0.39
N ALA A 247 -23.55 -2.09 -0.48
CA ALA A 247 -22.75 -2.58 -1.60
C ALA A 247 -23.42 -2.36 -2.96
N ASP A 248 -24.74 -2.55 -3.07
CA ASP A 248 -25.50 -2.24 -4.29
C ASP A 248 -25.47 -0.74 -4.62
N CYS A 249 -25.70 0.13 -3.63
CA CYS A 249 -25.60 1.58 -3.79
C CYS A 249 -24.20 2.04 -4.22
N ILE A 250 -23.15 1.40 -3.72
CA ILE A 250 -21.76 1.64 -4.13
C ILE A 250 -21.57 1.29 -5.60
N ARG A 251 -22.05 0.12 -6.03
CA ARG A 251 -21.96 -0.31 -7.44
C ARG A 251 -22.70 0.63 -8.37
N GLU A 252 -23.88 1.09 -7.99
CA GLU A 252 -24.64 2.10 -8.74
C GLU A 252 -23.92 3.45 -8.79
N THR A 253 -23.31 3.88 -7.68
CA THR A 253 -22.55 5.13 -7.62
C THR A 253 -21.37 5.12 -8.60
N PHE A 254 -20.61 4.03 -8.60
CA PHE A 254 -19.48 3.80 -9.50
C PHE A 254 -19.88 3.30 -10.89
N HIS A 255 -21.18 3.14 -11.18
CA HIS A 255 -21.63 2.76 -12.52
C HIS A 255 -21.40 3.91 -13.51
N PHE A 256 -20.84 3.58 -14.67
CA PHE A 256 -20.74 4.49 -15.81
C PHE A 256 -20.89 3.69 -17.12
N PRO A 257 -21.41 4.31 -18.21
CA PRO A 257 -21.48 3.65 -19.51
C PRO A 257 -20.10 3.21 -20.00
N GLU A 258 -20.02 2.13 -20.77
CA GLU A 258 -18.75 1.71 -21.38
C GLU A 258 -18.11 2.86 -22.16
N ARG A 259 -16.82 3.10 -21.92
CA ARG A 259 -16.03 4.16 -22.55
C ARG A 259 -14.68 3.62 -22.97
N SER A 260 -14.16 4.12 -24.09
CA SER A 260 -12.78 3.85 -24.48
C SER A 260 -11.81 4.55 -23.52
N PRO A 261 -10.64 3.94 -23.22
CA PRO A 261 -9.66 4.58 -22.37
C PRO A 261 -9.19 5.93 -22.92
N ALA A 262 -8.95 6.90 -22.02
CA ALA A 262 -8.44 8.21 -22.37
C ALA A 262 -7.10 8.09 -23.09
N LYS A 263 -6.91 8.91 -24.15
CA LYS A 263 -5.65 9.00 -24.88
C LYS A 263 -4.73 9.99 -24.16
N LEU A 264 -3.71 9.45 -23.49
CA LEU A 264 -2.72 10.23 -22.75
C LEU A 264 -1.37 10.20 -23.48
N PRO A 265 -0.54 11.26 -23.32
CA PRO A 265 0.89 11.19 -23.67
C PRO A 265 1.58 10.03 -22.96
N ILE A 266 2.61 9.44 -23.57
CA ILE A 266 3.21 8.18 -23.09
C ILE A 266 3.79 8.25 -21.67
N ASP A 267 4.36 9.40 -21.27
CA ASP A 267 4.90 9.63 -19.92
C ASP A 267 3.77 9.63 -18.88
N GLU A 268 2.71 10.40 -19.12
CA GLU A 268 1.52 10.46 -18.30
C GLU A 268 0.77 9.12 -18.26
N HIS A 269 0.69 8.42 -19.39
CA HIS A 269 0.05 7.12 -19.49
C HIS A 269 0.80 6.08 -18.65
N LEU A 270 2.13 6.02 -18.76
CA LEU A 270 2.92 5.13 -17.91
C LEU A 270 2.85 5.56 -16.44
N PHE A 271 2.94 6.85 -16.14
CA PHE A 271 2.87 7.36 -14.78
C PHE A 271 1.55 6.99 -14.09
N THR A 272 0.43 7.22 -14.77
CA THR A 272 -0.90 6.83 -14.27
C THR A 272 -1.05 5.32 -14.17
N TYR A 273 -0.54 4.56 -15.15
CA TYR A 273 -0.48 3.09 -15.07
C TYR A 273 0.30 2.60 -13.84
N MET A 274 1.40 3.25 -13.47
CA MET A 274 2.13 2.89 -12.26
C MET A 274 1.26 3.06 -11.01
N ILE A 275 0.46 4.12 -10.93
CA ILE A 275 -0.49 4.30 -9.81
C ILE A 275 -1.58 3.21 -9.83
N GLN A 276 -2.09 2.86 -11.01
CA GLN A 276 -3.07 1.78 -11.18
C GLN A 276 -2.50 0.43 -10.76
N LEU A 277 -1.24 0.16 -11.10
CA LEU A 277 -0.54 -1.05 -10.70
C LEU A 277 -0.48 -1.19 -9.18
N GLU A 278 -0.17 -0.11 -8.45
CA GLU A 278 -0.22 -0.09 -6.98
C GLU A 278 -1.62 -0.47 -6.45
N HIS A 279 -2.69 0.05 -7.06
CA HIS A 279 -4.07 -0.28 -6.68
C HIS A 279 -4.44 -1.74 -7.00
N TYR A 280 -4.09 -2.25 -8.18
CA TYR A 280 -4.34 -3.66 -8.53
C TYR A 280 -3.65 -4.62 -7.55
N HIS A 281 -2.40 -4.31 -7.18
CA HIS A 281 -1.65 -5.05 -6.18
C HIS A 281 -2.34 -5.06 -4.82
N HIS A 282 -2.80 -3.89 -4.35
CA HIS A 282 -3.54 -3.77 -3.09
C HIS A 282 -4.86 -4.55 -3.11
N MET A 283 -5.67 -4.38 -4.16
CA MET A 283 -6.99 -4.99 -4.29
C MET A 283 -6.88 -6.52 -4.29
N GLN A 284 -6.03 -7.08 -5.16
CA GLN A 284 -5.91 -8.53 -5.27
C GLN A 284 -5.27 -9.15 -4.01
N ALA A 285 -4.32 -8.47 -3.38
CA ALA A 285 -3.74 -8.94 -2.12
C ALA A 285 -4.77 -8.92 -0.98
N SER A 286 -5.67 -7.93 -0.96
CA SER A 286 -6.75 -7.83 0.02
C SER A 286 -7.77 -8.96 -0.14
N ALA A 287 -8.20 -9.23 -1.38
CA ALA A 287 -9.11 -10.34 -1.67
C ALA A 287 -8.53 -11.70 -1.23
N GLU A 288 -7.27 -12.00 -1.59
CA GLU A 288 -6.61 -13.23 -1.17
C GLU A 288 -6.45 -13.32 0.35
N LEU A 289 -6.12 -12.21 1.02
CA LEU A 289 -6.00 -12.16 2.48
C LEU A 289 -7.34 -12.44 3.15
N HIS A 290 -8.43 -11.85 2.66
CA HIS A 290 -9.77 -12.03 3.18
C HIS A 290 -10.20 -13.50 3.12
N ASP A 291 -10.07 -14.13 1.96
CA ASP A 291 -10.38 -15.55 1.76
C ASP A 291 -9.62 -16.43 2.75
N VAL A 292 -8.32 -16.19 2.93
CA VAL A 292 -7.50 -16.97 3.84
C VAL A 292 -7.91 -16.73 5.30
N VAL A 293 -8.17 -15.48 5.70
CA VAL A 293 -8.61 -15.16 7.07
C VAL A 293 -9.88 -15.89 7.45
N VAL A 294 -10.90 -15.91 6.57
CA VAL A 294 -12.19 -16.55 6.87
C VAL A 294 -12.19 -18.07 6.67
N SER A 295 -11.26 -18.62 5.86
CA SER A 295 -11.16 -20.07 5.64
C SER A 295 -10.75 -20.87 6.88
N ILE A 296 -10.12 -20.21 7.86
CA ILE A 296 -9.66 -20.81 9.11
C ILE A 296 -10.66 -20.47 10.21
N GLU A 297 -11.66 -21.33 10.40
CA GLU A 297 -12.66 -21.15 11.45
C GLU A 297 -12.02 -21.15 12.86
N PRO A 298 -12.44 -20.25 13.76
CA PRO A 298 -11.97 -20.27 15.14
C PRO A 298 -12.40 -21.57 15.85
N PRO A 299 -11.60 -22.07 16.81
CA PRO A 299 -11.92 -23.30 17.52
C PRO A 299 -13.03 -23.13 18.58
N PHE A 300 -13.74 -22.01 18.55
CA PHE A 300 -14.78 -21.61 19.51
C PHE A 300 -15.88 -20.81 18.80
N GLY A 301 -17.04 -20.70 19.46
CA GLY A 301 -18.18 -19.91 18.98
C GLY A 301 -18.41 -18.63 19.77
N LYS A 302 -19.64 -18.12 19.73
CA LYS A 302 -20.11 -16.97 20.51
C LYS A 302 -20.00 -17.24 22.01
N ALA A 303 -19.45 -16.29 22.77
CA ALA A 303 -19.22 -16.38 24.21
C ALA A 303 -19.52 -15.06 24.95
N MET A 304 -20.59 -14.35 24.56
CA MET A 304 -20.99 -13.07 25.18
C MET A 304 -21.28 -13.19 26.68
N GLU A 305 -21.91 -14.27 27.12
CA GLU A 305 -22.22 -14.48 28.55
C GLU A 305 -20.94 -14.67 29.39
N ASP A 306 -19.93 -15.30 28.79
CA ASP A 306 -18.62 -15.47 29.41
C ASP A 306 -17.85 -14.14 29.48
N ILE A 307 -18.04 -13.25 28.48
CA ILE A 307 -17.53 -11.88 28.52
C ILE A 307 -18.14 -11.11 29.70
N ASP A 308 -19.46 -11.13 29.86
CA ASP A 308 -20.11 -10.38 30.95
C ASP A 308 -19.59 -10.85 32.31
N THR A 309 -19.44 -12.17 32.48
CA THR A 309 -18.85 -12.78 33.67
C THR A 309 -17.41 -12.32 33.88
N LEU A 310 -16.59 -12.29 32.82
CA LEU A 310 -15.23 -11.79 32.86
C LEU A 310 -15.19 -10.33 33.33
N MET A 311 -16.02 -9.46 32.76
CA MET A 311 -16.06 -8.03 33.09
C MET A 311 -16.41 -7.77 34.57
N TRP A 312 -17.31 -8.56 35.14
CA TRP A 312 -17.57 -8.56 36.58
C TRP A 312 -16.36 -8.99 37.40
N ASN A 313 -15.70 -10.09 37.01
CA ASN A 313 -14.56 -10.65 37.73
C ASN A 313 -13.30 -9.78 37.69
N VAL A 314 -13.20 -8.85 36.73
CA VAL A 314 -12.09 -7.89 36.63
C VAL A 314 -12.46 -6.48 37.12
N ASN A 315 -13.55 -6.36 37.89
CA ASN A 315 -14.04 -5.10 38.48
C ASN A 315 -14.40 -4.00 37.45
N LEU A 316 -14.80 -4.39 36.24
CA LEU A 316 -15.30 -3.47 35.21
C LEU A 316 -16.84 -3.42 35.15
N GLY A 317 -17.52 -4.36 35.82
CA GLY A 317 -18.98 -4.41 35.96
C GLY A 317 -19.68 -4.61 34.61
N ASN A 318 -20.80 -3.91 34.40
CA ASN A 318 -21.60 -4.00 33.16
C ASN A 318 -21.07 -3.16 31.99
N ARG A 319 -19.80 -2.71 32.03
CA ARG A 319 -19.23 -1.94 30.93
C ARG A 319 -18.98 -2.87 29.74
N SER A 320 -19.37 -2.46 28.54
CA SER A 320 -18.96 -3.18 27.33
C SER A 320 -17.44 -3.14 27.19
N PRO A 321 -16.75 -4.28 26.96
CA PRO A 321 -15.30 -4.29 26.72
C PRO A 321 -14.91 -3.51 25.45
N GLN A 322 -15.86 -3.27 24.54
CA GLN A 322 -15.63 -2.42 23.37
C GLN A 322 -15.42 -0.94 23.75
N LEU A 323 -15.95 -0.51 24.90
CA LEU A 323 -15.87 0.87 25.40
C LEU A 323 -14.86 1.03 26.54
N VAL A 324 -14.15 -0.03 26.92
CA VAL A 324 -13.09 0.02 27.91
C VAL A 324 -11.75 0.13 27.20
N TYR A 325 -10.99 1.19 27.52
CA TYR A 325 -9.70 1.46 26.89
C TYR A 325 -8.56 1.19 27.87
N ILE A 326 -7.54 0.48 27.39
CA ILE A 326 -6.31 0.15 28.13
C ILE A 326 -5.14 0.85 27.44
N LYS A 327 -4.25 1.49 28.22
CA LYS A 327 -3.02 2.07 27.67
C LYS A 327 -2.08 0.97 27.19
N THR A 328 -1.41 1.17 26.06
CA THR A 328 -0.50 0.19 25.46
C THR A 328 0.55 -0.33 26.45
N ASN A 329 1.19 0.58 27.19
CA ASN A 329 2.24 0.27 28.17
C ASN A 329 1.76 -0.42 29.46
N SER A 330 0.45 -0.55 29.68
CA SER A 330 -0.14 -1.23 30.84
C SER A 330 -0.93 -2.48 30.45
N CYS A 331 -0.90 -2.88 29.18
CA CYS A 331 -1.69 -4.03 28.70
C CYS A 331 -1.26 -5.33 29.38
N GLU A 332 0.03 -5.65 29.37
CA GLU A 332 0.53 -6.90 29.96
C GLU A 332 0.21 -6.99 31.46
N SER A 333 0.45 -5.94 32.22
CA SER A 333 0.15 -5.90 33.66
C SER A 333 -1.34 -6.06 33.93
N PHE A 334 -2.21 -5.45 33.13
CA PHE A 334 -3.66 -5.61 33.29
C PHE A 334 -4.12 -7.07 33.15
N PHE A 335 -3.59 -7.80 32.18
CA PHE A 335 -3.88 -9.23 31.99
C PHE A 335 -3.24 -10.12 33.07
N GLN A 336 -2.09 -9.73 33.61
CA GLN A 336 -1.42 -10.43 34.71
C GLN A 336 -2.16 -10.25 36.04
N ASP A 337 -2.52 -9.02 36.39
CA ASP A 337 -3.22 -8.68 37.64
C ASP A 337 -4.58 -9.39 37.74
N ASN A 338 -5.19 -9.71 36.59
CA ASN A 338 -6.49 -10.37 36.48
C ASN A 338 -6.38 -11.81 35.95
N GLN A 339 -5.20 -12.42 36.03
CA GLN A 339 -4.91 -13.73 35.44
C GLN A 339 -5.94 -14.82 35.76
N PRO A 340 -6.38 -15.04 37.02
CA PRO A 340 -7.35 -16.11 37.30
C PRO A 340 -8.66 -15.96 36.53
N SER A 341 -9.14 -14.73 36.38
CA SER A 341 -10.37 -14.39 35.66
C SER A 341 -10.23 -14.68 34.16
N PHE A 342 -9.11 -14.28 33.56
CA PHE A 342 -8.83 -14.54 32.14
C PHE A 342 -8.56 -16.02 31.84
N ILE A 343 -7.82 -16.73 32.69
CA ILE A 343 -7.61 -18.18 32.54
C ILE A 343 -8.96 -18.90 32.58
N HIS A 344 -9.84 -18.54 33.51
CA HIS A 344 -11.18 -19.11 33.59
C HIS A 344 -11.98 -18.84 32.31
N PHE A 345 -11.98 -17.59 31.83
CA PHE A 345 -12.64 -17.19 30.60
C PHE A 345 -12.14 -17.99 29.39
N TYR A 346 -10.83 -18.02 29.13
CA TYR A 346 -10.28 -18.75 27.98
C TYR A 346 -10.51 -20.26 28.12
N SER A 347 -10.44 -20.82 29.34
CA SER A 347 -10.72 -22.25 29.53
C SER A 347 -12.15 -22.62 29.15
N ARG A 348 -13.12 -21.73 29.43
CA ARG A 348 -14.50 -21.88 28.98
C ARG A 348 -14.63 -21.69 27.48
N LEU A 349 -14.01 -20.63 26.93
CA LEU A 349 -14.06 -20.30 25.51
C LEU A 349 -13.57 -21.47 24.64
N PHE A 350 -12.43 -22.08 25.00
CA PHE A 350 -11.84 -23.19 24.27
C PHE A 350 -12.38 -24.58 24.67
N GLY A 351 -13.24 -24.66 25.68
CA GLY A 351 -13.78 -25.93 26.18
C GLY A 351 -12.73 -26.87 26.79
N GLY A 352 -11.60 -26.34 27.26
CA GLY A 352 -10.48 -27.09 27.81
C GLY A 352 -9.66 -26.25 28.78
N LEU A 353 -8.97 -26.88 29.74
CA LEU A 353 -8.20 -26.16 30.75
C LEU A 353 -6.99 -25.46 30.11
N ILE A 354 -6.92 -24.14 30.25
CA ILE A 354 -5.72 -23.35 29.95
C ILE A 354 -4.89 -23.30 31.23
N ASP A 355 -3.67 -23.84 31.18
CA ASP A 355 -2.76 -23.75 32.31
C ASP A 355 -2.09 -22.36 32.40
N GLU A 356 -1.64 -22.04 33.61
CA GLU A 356 -0.94 -20.78 33.90
C GLU A 356 0.31 -20.55 33.03
N PRO A 357 1.19 -21.55 32.80
CA PRO A 357 2.34 -21.39 31.91
C PRO A 357 1.97 -20.99 30.47
N SER A 358 0.96 -21.63 29.89
CA SER A 358 0.49 -21.34 28.52
C SER A 358 -0.08 -19.92 28.45
N TYR A 359 -0.90 -19.55 29.43
CA TYR A 359 -1.44 -18.19 29.54
C TYR A 359 -0.32 -17.14 29.68
N GLN A 360 0.65 -17.35 30.56
CA GLN A 360 1.77 -16.42 30.76
C GLN A 360 2.59 -16.21 29.47
N LYS A 361 2.85 -17.29 28.73
CA LYS A 361 3.49 -17.20 27.41
C LYS A 361 2.63 -16.44 26.39
N ALA A 362 1.31 -16.50 26.51
CA ALA A 362 0.43 -15.73 25.63
C ALA A 362 0.46 -14.24 25.95
N ILE A 363 0.41 -13.88 27.24
CA ILE A 363 0.41 -12.48 27.68
C ILE A 363 1.72 -11.77 27.36
N SER A 364 2.87 -12.44 27.37
CA SER A 364 4.15 -11.83 26.95
C SER A 364 4.19 -11.35 25.49
N HIS A 365 3.15 -11.65 24.70
CA HIS A 365 3.01 -11.21 23.32
C HIS A 365 1.87 -10.20 23.11
N VAL A 366 1.00 -9.97 24.11
CA VAL A 366 -0.15 -9.07 23.95
C VAL A 366 0.27 -7.61 23.84
N GLY A 367 1.39 -7.21 24.46
CA GLY A 367 1.94 -5.86 24.35
C GLY A 367 2.28 -5.48 22.90
N LYS A 368 2.76 -6.43 22.09
CA LYS A 368 3.02 -6.17 20.67
C LYS A 368 1.74 -5.91 19.88
N PHE A 369 0.68 -6.67 20.16
CA PHE A 369 -0.63 -6.42 19.54
C PHE A 369 -1.23 -5.09 19.98
N SER A 370 -1.11 -4.71 21.26
CA SER A 370 -1.62 -3.42 21.72
C SER A 370 -0.91 -2.26 21.01
N GLU A 371 0.42 -2.31 20.87
CA GLU A 371 1.16 -1.31 20.10
C GLU A 371 0.77 -1.28 18.62
N MET A 372 0.52 -2.43 18.00
CA MET A 372 0.06 -2.52 16.61
C MET A 372 -1.33 -1.87 16.43
N PHE A 373 -2.30 -2.19 17.29
CA PHE A 373 -3.65 -1.60 17.22
C PHE A 373 -3.62 -0.09 17.48
N ALA A 374 -2.91 0.33 18.52
CA ALA A 374 -2.76 1.75 18.88
C ALA A 374 -2.16 2.59 17.74
N ARG A 375 -1.17 2.05 17.02
CA ARG A 375 -0.59 2.72 15.84
C ARG A 375 -1.54 2.82 14.68
N ALA A 376 -2.38 1.80 14.45
CA ALA A 376 -3.38 1.84 13.40
C ALA A 376 -4.45 2.92 13.68
N GLU A 377 -4.79 3.14 14.95
CA GLU A 377 -5.77 4.14 15.39
C GLU A 377 -5.13 5.52 15.69
N VAL A 378 -3.80 5.65 15.61
CA VAL A 378 -3.05 6.86 16.00
C VAL A 378 -3.38 7.31 17.44
N ASP A 379 -3.56 6.33 18.35
CA ASP A 379 -3.90 6.52 19.76
C ASP A 379 -2.80 5.87 20.65
N ASP A 380 -2.74 6.23 21.94
CA ASP A 380 -1.92 5.56 22.96
C ASP A 380 -2.67 4.48 23.75
N LYS A 381 -3.95 4.28 23.42
CA LYS A 381 -4.85 3.30 24.04
C LYS A 381 -5.48 2.38 23.01
N VAL A 382 -5.94 1.22 23.48
CA VAL A 382 -6.66 0.23 22.69
C VAL A 382 -7.89 -0.22 23.46
N SER A 383 -8.99 -0.46 22.75
CA SER A 383 -10.17 -1.10 23.32
C SER A 383 -9.84 -2.51 23.86
N LEU A 384 -10.45 -2.90 24.98
CA LEU A 384 -10.19 -4.19 25.64
C LEU A 384 -10.63 -5.38 24.76
N MET A 385 -11.70 -5.22 23.97
CA MET A 385 -12.25 -6.33 23.19
C MET A 385 -11.32 -6.83 22.06
N PRO A 386 -10.65 -5.97 21.26
CA PRO A 386 -9.56 -6.39 20.38
C PRO A 386 -8.42 -7.13 21.10
N LEU A 387 -8.06 -6.70 22.31
CA LEU A 387 -7.00 -7.36 23.10
C LEU A 387 -7.42 -8.75 23.57
N ILE A 388 -8.69 -8.93 23.96
CA ILE A 388 -9.26 -10.27 24.27
C ILE A 388 -9.15 -11.19 23.04
N GLY A 389 -9.50 -10.68 21.85
CA GLY A 389 -9.33 -11.44 20.61
C GLY A 389 -7.88 -11.76 20.27
N ALA A 390 -6.95 -10.83 20.54
CA ALA A 390 -5.51 -11.04 20.34
C ALA A 390 -4.97 -12.15 21.24
N VAL A 391 -5.37 -12.20 22.52
CA VAL A 391 -4.96 -13.31 23.41
C VAL A 391 -5.58 -14.63 22.94
N ALA A 392 -6.85 -14.64 22.50
CA ALA A 392 -7.46 -15.83 21.89
C ALA A 392 -6.70 -16.31 20.64
N LEU A 393 -6.25 -15.38 19.78
CA LEU A 393 -5.42 -15.68 18.63
C LEU A 393 -4.09 -16.30 19.03
N ILE A 394 -3.40 -15.70 20.02
CA ILE A 394 -2.12 -16.19 20.50
C ILE A 394 -2.27 -17.61 21.06
N LEU A 395 -3.27 -17.86 21.92
CA LEU A 395 -3.54 -19.19 22.48
C LEU A 395 -3.86 -20.22 21.39
N THR A 396 -4.63 -19.82 20.37
CA THR A 396 -4.93 -20.68 19.20
C THR A 396 -3.64 -21.08 18.46
N GLU A 397 -2.77 -20.10 18.18
CA GLU A 397 -1.52 -20.33 17.46
C GLU A 397 -0.47 -21.06 18.30
N GLN A 398 -0.51 -20.96 19.63
CA GLN A 398 0.32 -21.80 20.53
C GLN A 398 -0.08 -23.27 20.43
N ALA A 399 -1.37 -23.55 20.36
CA ALA A 399 -1.89 -24.92 20.25
C ALA A 399 -1.66 -25.52 18.86
N LYS A 400 -1.90 -24.73 17.81
CA LYS A 400 -1.71 -25.15 16.42
C LYS A 400 -1.33 -23.94 15.57
N SER A 401 -0.09 -23.91 15.09
CA SER A 401 0.37 -22.83 14.23
C SER A 401 -0.24 -22.90 12.84
N THR A 402 -0.70 -21.74 12.34
CA THR A 402 -1.26 -21.57 11.01
C THR A 402 -0.37 -20.64 10.19
N PRO A 403 0.57 -21.16 9.41
CA PRO A 403 1.50 -20.32 8.67
C PRO A 403 0.78 -19.58 7.54
N PHE A 404 0.86 -18.26 7.56
CA PHE A 404 0.50 -17.41 6.43
C PHE A 404 1.76 -16.97 5.69
N LYS A 405 1.66 -16.85 4.35
CA LYS A 405 2.78 -16.62 3.45
C LYS A 405 2.41 -15.57 2.39
N PRO A 406 2.41 -14.27 2.74
CA PRO A 406 2.19 -13.25 1.74
C PRO A 406 3.35 -13.26 0.74
N PHE A 407 3.05 -12.92 -0.52
CA PHE A 407 4.10 -12.66 -1.49
C PHE A 407 4.75 -11.31 -1.16
N TRP A 408 6.07 -11.32 -1.01
CA TRP A 408 6.88 -10.12 -0.85
C TRP A 408 7.94 -10.17 -1.94
N TYR A 409 8.00 -9.14 -2.79
CA TYR A 409 9.06 -9.04 -3.80
C TYR A 409 10.44 -9.20 -3.17
N GLY A 410 11.42 -9.74 -3.90
CA GLY A 410 12.76 -10.08 -3.39
C GLY A 410 12.83 -11.18 -2.31
N ARG A 411 11.72 -11.51 -1.63
CA ARG A 411 11.62 -12.58 -0.63
C ARG A 411 10.38 -13.42 -0.92
N LYS A 412 10.46 -14.18 -2.03
CA LYS A 412 9.42 -15.02 -2.67
C LYS A 412 8.19 -15.33 -1.80
N HIS A 413 8.39 -15.89 -0.61
CA HIS A 413 7.39 -15.89 0.46
C HIS A 413 8.11 -15.74 1.80
N ILE A 414 7.55 -14.99 2.74
CA ILE A 414 7.97 -15.07 4.15
C ILE A 414 7.06 -16.11 4.82
N SER A 415 7.63 -17.20 5.34
CA SER A 415 6.90 -17.99 6.35
C SER A 415 6.83 -17.19 7.62
N GLY A 416 5.65 -17.11 8.24
CA GLY A 416 5.51 -16.26 9.41
C GLY A 416 4.34 -16.68 10.27
N GLY A 417 4.39 -17.91 10.81
CA GLY A 417 3.52 -18.25 11.95
C GLY A 417 3.61 -17.15 13.00
N LEU A 418 2.53 -16.94 13.77
CA LEU A 418 2.36 -15.72 14.57
C LEU A 418 3.59 -15.36 15.42
N PHE A 419 4.22 -16.32 16.08
CA PHE A 419 5.39 -16.07 16.93
C PHE A 419 6.63 -15.67 16.14
N GLU A 420 6.86 -16.24 14.96
CA GLU A 420 7.96 -15.82 14.09
C GLU A 420 7.75 -14.36 13.64
N PHE A 421 6.51 -14.01 13.30
CA PHE A 421 6.13 -12.64 12.96
C PHE A 421 6.36 -11.70 14.15
N LEU A 422 5.75 -11.98 15.32
CA LEU A 422 5.86 -11.13 16.51
C LEU A 422 7.30 -10.93 16.96
N ASN A 423 8.16 -11.95 16.84
CA ASN A 423 9.58 -11.84 17.20
C ASN A 423 10.39 -10.92 16.28
N LYS A 424 9.91 -10.68 15.05
CA LYS A 424 10.56 -9.79 14.07
C LYS A 424 10.07 -8.35 14.11
N ILE A 425 8.91 -8.09 14.72
CA ILE A 425 8.37 -6.72 14.83
C ILE A 425 9.28 -5.88 15.74
N ASP A 426 9.80 -4.79 15.18
CA ASP A 426 10.43 -3.68 15.90
C ASP A 426 9.55 -2.42 15.75
N PHE A 427 9.30 -1.75 16.87
CA PHE A 427 8.48 -0.54 16.96
C PHE A 427 9.31 0.75 16.90
N LYS A 428 10.64 0.69 16.75
CA LYS A 428 11.47 1.92 16.62
C LYS A 428 11.13 2.78 15.42
N HIS A 429 10.56 2.19 14.37
CA HIS A 429 10.19 2.87 13.14
C HIS A 429 8.67 2.90 12.98
N ILE A 430 8.14 3.89 12.26
CA ILE A 430 6.71 3.97 11.91
C ILE A 430 6.30 2.74 11.08
N ASN A 431 7.23 2.26 10.25
CA ASN A 431 7.07 1.04 9.48
C ASN A 431 7.71 -0.15 10.22
N PHE A 432 7.05 -1.30 10.20
CA PHE A 432 7.57 -2.51 10.83
C PHE A 432 8.56 -3.23 9.91
N ASP A 433 9.58 -3.89 10.47
CA ASP A 433 10.57 -4.72 9.74
C ASP A 433 10.00 -6.06 9.22
N VAL A 434 8.70 -6.10 8.93
CA VAL A 434 7.93 -7.26 8.48
C VAL A 434 7.04 -6.87 7.31
N SER A 435 6.69 -7.84 6.45
CA SER A 435 5.76 -7.57 5.33
C SER A 435 4.44 -7.01 5.84
N GLU A 436 3.90 -6.02 5.14
CA GLU A 436 2.58 -5.47 5.42
C GLU A 436 1.49 -6.54 5.28
N GLY A 437 1.64 -7.47 4.34
CA GLY A 437 0.71 -8.60 4.21
C GLY A 437 0.60 -9.44 5.49
N SER A 438 1.72 -9.71 6.18
CA SER A 438 1.69 -10.45 7.46
C SER A 438 1.02 -9.63 8.57
N LEU A 439 1.33 -8.33 8.65
CA LEU A 439 0.71 -7.42 9.61
C LEU A 439 -0.82 -7.43 9.45
N ARG A 440 -1.31 -7.17 8.22
CA ARG A 440 -2.73 -7.14 7.89
C ARG A 440 -3.39 -8.48 8.21
N TYR A 441 -2.75 -9.60 7.88
CA TYR A 441 -3.30 -10.92 8.15
C TYR A 441 -3.49 -11.16 9.64
N TRP A 442 -2.47 -10.90 10.47
CA TRP A 442 -2.57 -11.17 11.91
C TRP A 442 -3.53 -10.22 12.62
N MET A 443 -3.61 -8.96 12.19
CA MET A 443 -4.63 -8.02 12.69
C MET A 443 -6.05 -8.44 12.28
N ALA A 444 -6.25 -8.84 11.04
CA ALA A 444 -7.54 -9.33 10.55
C ALA A 444 -7.97 -10.63 11.24
N ARG A 445 -7.03 -11.56 11.50
CA ARG A 445 -7.28 -12.77 12.30
C ARG A 445 -7.70 -12.44 13.72
N ALA A 446 -7.01 -11.52 14.40
CA ALA A 446 -7.39 -11.09 15.74
C ALA A 446 -8.80 -10.49 15.76
N ASN A 447 -9.11 -9.63 14.79
CA ASN A 447 -10.44 -9.03 14.65
C ASN A 447 -11.52 -10.09 14.35
N TYR A 448 -11.26 -11.05 13.49
CA TYR A 448 -12.20 -12.12 13.17
C TYR A 448 -12.49 -13.02 14.39
N LEU A 449 -11.48 -13.30 15.22
CA LEU A 449 -11.66 -14.00 16.50
C LEU A 449 -12.47 -13.14 17.48
N THR A 450 -12.20 -11.84 17.60
CA THR A 450 -13.03 -10.90 18.37
C THR A 450 -14.49 -10.96 17.93
N CYS A 451 -14.76 -10.81 16.63
CA CYS A 451 -16.12 -10.91 16.08
C CYS A 451 -16.75 -12.27 16.39
N THR A 452 -15.98 -13.36 16.38
CA THR A 452 -16.50 -14.69 16.71
C THR A 452 -16.95 -14.81 18.16
N ILE A 453 -16.15 -14.32 19.11
CA ILE A 453 -16.51 -14.29 20.53
C ILE A 453 -17.81 -13.48 20.73
N LEU A 454 -17.96 -12.37 20.01
CA LEU A 454 -19.17 -11.53 20.05
C LEU A 454 -20.37 -12.14 19.30
N GLY A 455 -20.19 -13.20 18.52
CA GLY A 455 -21.22 -13.76 17.63
C GLY A 455 -21.53 -12.89 16.41
N GLN A 456 -20.55 -12.10 15.96
CA GLN A 456 -20.61 -11.11 14.89
C GLN A 456 -19.79 -11.52 13.65
N GLN A 457 -19.62 -12.83 13.38
CA GLN A 457 -18.86 -13.29 12.21
C GLN A 457 -19.47 -12.81 10.89
N ASP A 458 -20.80 -12.80 10.79
CA ASP A 458 -21.50 -12.31 9.60
C ASP A 458 -21.32 -10.79 9.40
N VAL A 459 -21.14 -10.04 10.49
CA VAL A 459 -20.77 -8.62 10.43
C VAL A 459 -19.39 -8.50 9.80
N PHE A 460 -18.40 -9.27 10.26
CA PHE A 460 -17.07 -9.28 9.67
C PHE A 460 -17.12 -9.57 8.16
N LYS A 461 -17.82 -10.64 7.76
CA LYS A 461 -17.99 -11.02 6.34
C LYS A 461 -18.70 -9.93 5.52
N SER A 462 -19.72 -9.30 6.10
CA SER A 462 -20.45 -8.19 5.46
C SER A 462 -19.59 -6.96 5.22
N ARG A 463 -18.61 -6.67 6.10
CA ARG A 463 -17.64 -5.58 5.87
C ARG A 463 -16.82 -5.82 4.62
N LEU A 464 -16.37 -7.06 4.40
CA LEU A 464 -15.55 -7.44 3.24
C LEU A 464 -16.30 -7.17 1.92
N LEU A 465 -17.60 -7.45 1.88
CA LEU A 465 -18.44 -7.18 0.70
C LEU A 465 -18.48 -5.68 0.32
N ILE A 466 -18.49 -4.80 1.33
CA ILE A 466 -18.45 -3.35 1.13
C ILE A 466 -17.08 -2.97 0.54
N THR A 467 -15.99 -3.42 1.17
CA THR A 467 -14.61 -3.17 0.70
C THR A 467 -14.40 -3.66 -0.74
N GLU A 468 -14.86 -4.86 -1.06
CA GLU A 468 -14.77 -5.45 -2.41
C GLU A 468 -15.53 -4.59 -3.43
N SER A 469 -16.75 -4.18 -3.11
CA SER A 469 -17.58 -3.38 -4.02
C SER A 469 -16.96 -2.00 -4.31
N ILE A 470 -16.30 -1.38 -3.33
CA ILE A 470 -15.55 -0.13 -3.53
C ILE A 470 -14.35 -0.36 -4.45
N ASN A 471 -13.53 -1.38 -4.15
CA ASN A 471 -12.31 -1.66 -4.91
C ASN A 471 -12.60 -2.05 -6.37
N GLU A 472 -13.65 -2.84 -6.61
CA GLU A 472 -14.09 -3.19 -7.96
C GLU A 472 -14.57 -1.97 -8.74
N GLY A 473 -15.37 -1.11 -8.11
CA GLY A 473 -15.87 0.13 -8.71
C GLY A 473 -14.74 1.06 -9.14
N ILE A 474 -13.79 1.31 -8.23
CA ILE A 474 -12.60 2.12 -8.50
C ILE A 474 -11.75 1.50 -9.60
N THR A 475 -11.49 0.19 -9.56
CA THR A 475 -10.71 -0.53 -10.58
C THR A 475 -11.27 -0.28 -11.99
N ARG A 476 -12.59 -0.41 -12.18
CA ARG A 476 -13.23 -0.17 -13.49
C ARG A 476 -13.03 1.28 -13.97
N ILE A 477 -13.11 2.25 -13.07
CA ILE A 477 -12.87 3.66 -13.41
C ILE A 477 -11.40 3.87 -13.80
N LEU A 478 -10.47 3.27 -13.05
CA LEU A 478 -9.04 3.35 -13.35
C LEU A 478 -8.72 2.77 -14.72
N ASP A 479 -9.34 1.67 -15.14
CA ASP A 479 -9.14 1.09 -16.48
C ASP A 479 -9.47 2.08 -17.62
N THR A 480 -10.33 3.06 -17.37
CA THR A 480 -10.62 4.13 -18.35
C THR A 480 -9.53 5.19 -18.45
N ARG A 481 -8.68 5.34 -17.43
CA ARG A 481 -7.63 6.39 -17.33
C ARG A 481 -8.18 7.81 -17.43
N ASP A 482 -9.48 7.97 -17.24
CA ASP A 482 -10.17 9.25 -17.28
C ASP A 482 -10.17 9.85 -15.86
N LEU A 483 -9.25 10.79 -15.65
CA LEU A 483 -9.11 11.47 -14.36
C LEU A 483 -10.38 12.26 -14.00
N GLY A 484 -11.08 12.80 -14.99
CA GLY A 484 -12.33 13.54 -14.75
C GLY A 484 -13.45 12.62 -14.31
N LEU A 485 -13.55 11.42 -14.89
CA LEU A 485 -14.48 10.39 -14.42
C LEU A 485 -14.13 9.94 -13.00
N LEU A 486 -12.85 9.74 -12.69
CA LEU A 486 -12.42 9.38 -11.34
C LEU A 486 -12.82 10.44 -10.32
N GLU A 487 -12.55 11.72 -10.61
CA GLU A 487 -12.94 12.83 -9.74
C GLU A 487 -14.45 12.95 -9.57
N GLU A 488 -15.22 12.87 -10.67
CA GLU A 488 -16.68 12.90 -10.67
C GLU A 488 -17.23 11.80 -9.74
N LYS A 489 -16.75 10.57 -9.92
CA LYS A 489 -17.25 9.41 -9.19
C LYS A 489 -16.81 9.36 -7.74
N LEU A 490 -15.58 9.77 -7.43
CA LEU A 490 -15.14 9.91 -6.03
C LEU A 490 -15.94 11.02 -5.33
N SER A 491 -16.18 12.15 -5.98
CA SER A 491 -16.99 13.24 -5.42
C SER A 491 -18.44 12.82 -5.18
N LEU A 492 -19.04 12.09 -6.13
CA LEU A 492 -20.38 11.53 -5.98
C LEU A 492 -20.43 10.52 -4.83
N PHE A 493 -19.41 9.67 -4.72
CA PHE A 493 -19.31 8.68 -3.65
C PHE A 493 -19.20 9.32 -2.27
N VAL A 494 -18.33 10.31 -2.12
CA VAL A 494 -18.14 11.06 -0.87
C VAL A 494 -19.42 11.80 -0.48
N SER A 495 -20.06 12.51 -1.43
CA SER A 495 -21.30 13.26 -1.16
C SER A 495 -22.50 12.37 -0.83
N THR A 496 -22.58 11.17 -1.42
CA THR A 496 -23.67 10.22 -1.14
C THR A 496 -23.51 9.53 0.21
N ASN A 497 -22.26 9.24 0.62
CA ASN A 497 -21.97 8.41 1.78
C ASN A 497 -21.44 9.17 3.00
N GLY A 498 -21.38 10.51 2.95
CA GLY A 498 -21.07 11.36 4.11
C GLY A 498 -19.59 11.42 4.49
N GLY A 499 -18.68 11.07 3.57
CA GLY A 499 -17.25 11.27 3.77
C GLY A 499 -16.88 12.76 3.71
N THR A 500 -15.87 13.19 4.46
CA THR A 500 -15.16 14.45 4.16
C THR A 500 -13.97 14.10 3.29
N ALA A 501 -13.89 14.66 2.08
CA ALA A 501 -12.65 14.69 1.32
C ALA A 501 -11.68 15.64 2.04
N SER A 502 -10.88 15.11 2.96
CA SER A 502 -9.83 15.86 3.67
C SER A 502 -8.51 15.81 2.91
#